data_AF-A0A453R766-F1
#
_entry.id   AF-A0A453R766-F1
#
_cell.length_a   1.000
_cell.length_b   1.000
_cell.length_c   1.000
_cell.angle_alpha   90.00
_cell.angle_beta   90.00
_cell.angle_gamma   90.00
#
_symmetry.space_group_name_H-M   'P 1'
#
loop_
_entity.id
_entity.type
_entity.pdbx_description
1 polymer ?
#
loop_
_entity_poly.entity_id
_entity_poly.type
_entity_poly.pdbx_seq_one_letter_code
_entity_poly.pdbx_strand_id
1 'polypeptide(L)'
;LSYDDKILDGFYDIWATGGKPALRTIPSLMELHQQPFSLGAKTEAVLVNRAQDSELVDLGQKALIMAVDFRSQTSHSVGRVLIQRLAILVANHMGGPVVDPENVLLKYQNMSSSLRASIRSSVMPLGRLTIGLARHRALLFKVLADNLDVPCRLVKGRQYTGSDDGALNIVKLNDGR
;
A
#
# COMPACT_ATOMS: atom_id res chain seq x y z
N LEU A 1 3.18 -10.73 -5.94
CA LEU A 1 2.58 -11.53 -4.85
C LEU A 1 1.34 -12.20 -5.40
N SER A 2 1.31 -13.53 -5.37
CA SER A 2 0.25 -14.40 -5.87
C SER A 2 -1.03 -14.28 -5.00
N TYR A 3 -2.01 -15.15 -5.27
CA TYR A 3 -3.23 -15.22 -4.46
C TYR A 3 -3.00 -15.88 -3.09
N ASP A 4 -1.99 -16.74 -2.99
CA ASP A 4 -1.67 -17.51 -1.77
C ASP A 4 -0.65 -16.78 -0.89
N ASP A 5 0.04 -15.78 -1.44
CA ASP A 5 0.97 -14.93 -0.70
C ASP A 5 0.20 -13.95 0.19
N LYS A 6 0.59 -13.86 1.48
CA LYS A 6 0.14 -12.82 2.41
C LYS A 6 1.26 -11.86 2.75
N ILE A 7 0.93 -10.57 2.89
CA ILE A 7 1.87 -9.56 3.36
C ILE A 7 1.93 -9.57 4.88
N LEU A 8 3.09 -9.96 5.40
CA LEU A 8 3.39 -10.04 6.82
C LEU A 8 4.10 -8.78 7.32
N ASP A 9 4.09 -8.58 8.63
CA ASP A 9 4.88 -7.52 9.27
C ASP A 9 6.37 -7.72 9.01
N GLY A 10 7.08 -6.63 8.69
CA GLY A 10 8.46 -6.64 8.22
C GLY A 10 8.61 -6.61 6.70
N PHE A 11 7.53 -6.82 5.93
CA PHE A 11 7.54 -6.58 4.49
C PHE A 11 7.74 -5.09 4.19
N TYR A 12 8.60 -4.76 3.23
CA TYR A 12 8.77 -3.39 2.76
C TYR A 12 8.83 -3.31 1.24
N ASP A 13 8.33 -2.21 0.71
CA ASP A 13 8.45 -1.86 -0.70
C ASP A 13 9.45 -0.73 -0.88
N ILE A 14 10.46 -0.94 -1.73
CA ILE A 14 11.53 0.03 -1.97
C ILE A 14 11.37 0.69 -3.34
N TRP A 15 11.59 1.99 -3.38
CA TRP A 15 11.63 2.78 -4.61
C TRP A 15 12.82 3.73 -4.60
N ALA A 16 13.54 3.78 -5.72
CA ALA A 16 14.68 4.68 -5.90
C ALA A 16 14.44 5.61 -7.09
N THR A 17 14.52 6.92 -6.87
CA THR A 17 14.42 7.95 -7.92
C THR A 17 15.76 8.10 -8.65
N GLY A 18 15.77 7.88 -9.97
CA GLY A 18 16.98 8.09 -10.80
C GLY A 18 17.31 7.04 -11.88
N GLY A 19 16.34 6.21 -12.30
CA GLY A 19 16.56 5.11 -13.24
C GLY A 19 16.83 3.78 -12.53
N LYS A 20 17.03 2.69 -13.30
CA LYS A 20 17.25 1.32 -12.79
C LYS A 20 18.09 1.36 -11.51
N PRO A 21 17.65 0.71 -10.42
CA PRO A 21 18.38 0.81 -9.17
C PRO A 21 19.84 0.44 -9.41
N ALA A 22 20.75 1.35 -9.07
CA ALA A 22 22.16 1.03 -8.88
C ALA A 22 22.36 0.07 -7.68
N LEU A 23 21.28 -0.35 -7.02
CA LEU A 23 21.27 -1.43 -6.06
C LEU A 23 21.31 -2.76 -6.81
N ARG A 24 22.53 -3.34 -6.91
CA ARG A 24 22.74 -4.73 -7.33
C ARG A 24 21.99 -5.75 -6.46
N THR A 25 21.55 -5.32 -5.28
CA THR A 25 20.90 -6.15 -4.26
C THR A 25 19.91 -5.28 -3.46
N ILE A 26 18.74 -5.82 -3.14
CA ILE A 26 17.74 -5.13 -2.31
C ILE A 26 18.33 -5.00 -0.89
N PRO A 27 18.47 -3.79 -0.33
CA PRO A 27 19.02 -3.60 1.01
C PRO A 27 18.04 -4.12 2.05
N SER A 28 18.55 -4.79 3.08
CA SER A 28 17.77 -5.26 4.21
C SER A 28 17.12 -4.11 4.97
N LEU A 29 16.05 -4.41 5.70
CA LEU A 29 15.39 -3.42 6.54
C LEU A 29 16.33 -2.84 7.61
N MET A 30 17.24 -3.65 8.16
CA MET A 30 18.23 -3.18 9.13
C MET A 30 19.18 -2.15 8.51
N GLU A 31 19.70 -2.42 7.32
CA GLU A 31 20.57 -1.48 6.59
C GLU A 31 19.85 -0.16 6.31
N LEU A 32 18.57 -0.21 5.92
CA LEU A 32 17.76 0.98 5.68
C LEU A 32 17.57 1.83 6.94
N HIS A 33 17.41 1.21 8.12
CA HIS A 33 17.30 1.92 9.39
C HIS A 33 18.62 2.53 9.87
N GLN A 34 19.76 1.92 9.51
CA GLN A 34 21.08 2.40 9.90
C GLN A 34 21.61 3.53 9.00
N GLN A 35 20.97 3.76 7.84
CA GLN A 35 21.37 4.84 6.94
C GLN A 35 21.19 6.21 7.60
N PRO A 36 22.20 7.10 7.52
CA PRO A 36 22.05 8.47 7.98
C PRO A 36 20.88 9.15 7.27
N PHE A 37 19.97 9.73 8.05
CA PHE A 37 18.85 10.47 7.49
C PHE A 37 19.35 11.65 6.64
N SER A 38 18.93 11.68 5.38
CA SER A 38 19.14 12.79 4.45
C SER A 38 17.84 13.13 3.76
N LEU A 39 17.43 14.41 3.80
CA LEU A 39 16.24 14.88 3.06
C LEU A 39 16.39 14.68 1.55
N GLY A 40 17.62 14.63 1.03
CA GLY A 40 17.92 14.37 -0.38
C GLY A 40 18.07 12.88 -0.72
N ALA A 41 17.73 11.97 0.21
CA ALA A 41 17.81 10.53 -0.05
C ALA A 41 16.92 10.15 -1.24
N LYS A 42 17.55 9.56 -2.25
CA LYS A 42 16.89 9.08 -3.48
C LYS A 42 16.19 7.74 -3.31
N THR A 43 16.27 7.14 -2.12
CA THR A 43 15.65 5.84 -1.81
C THR A 43 14.58 6.06 -0.76
N GLU A 44 13.41 5.52 -1.03
CA GLU A 44 12.24 5.51 -0.14
C GLU A 44 11.81 4.07 0.06
N ALA A 45 11.57 3.69 1.31
CA ALA A 45 11.00 2.40 1.65
C ALA A 45 9.68 2.59 2.38
N VAL A 46 8.68 1.79 2.03
CA VAL A 46 7.39 1.77 2.71
C VAL A 46 7.25 0.45 3.44
N LEU A 47 7.17 0.51 4.78
CA LEU A 47 7.16 -0.64 5.68
C LEU A 47 5.74 -1.00 6.10
N VAL A 48 5.44 -2.29 6.05
CA VAL A 48 4.27 -2.90 6.69
C VAL A 48 4.70 -3.42 8.04
N ASN A 49 4.27 -2.76 9.12
CA ASN A 49 4.53 -3.24 10.48
C ASN A 49 3.46 -2.71 11.45
N ARG A 50 2.46 -3.54 11.75
CA ARG A 50 1.34 -3.20 12.63
C ARG A 50 1.78 -2.86 14.06
N ALA A 51 2.89 -3.42 14.54
CA ALA A 51 3.40 -3.13 15.88
C ALA A 51 3.93 -1.71 16.05
N GLN A 52 4.24 -1.02 14.93
CA GLN A 52 4.83 0.32 14.91
C GLN A 52 4.00 1.33 14.11
N ASP A 53 2.80 0.94 13.67
CA ASP A 53 1.95 1.70 12.76
C ASP A 53 0.49 1.63 13.23
N SER A 54 0.12 2.53 14.14
CA SER A 54 -1.24 2.64 14.69
C SER A 54 -2.28 2.89 13.61
N GLU A 55 -1.94 3.69 12.61
CA GLU A 55 -2.81 4.06 11.51
C GLU A 55 -3.12 2.84 10.64
N LEU A 56 -2.15 1.94 10.43
CA LEU A 56 -2.38 0.67 9.75
C LEU A 56 -3.28 -0.26 10.58
N VAL A 57 -3.13 -0.28 11.90
CA VAL A 57 -4.02 -1.05 12.81
C VAL A 57 -5.45 -0.53 12.70
N ASP A 58 -5.65 0.79 12.77
CA ASP A 58 -6.97 1.44 12.67
C ASP A 58 -7.64 1.15 11.31
N LEU A 59 -6.87 1.19 10.22
CA LEU A 59 -7.37 0.82 8.89
C LEU A 59 -7.80 -0.65 8.83
N GLY A 60 -7.02 -1.55 9.44
CA GLY A 60 -7.36 -2.96 9.60
C GLY A 60 -8.67 -3.16 10.36
N GLN A 61 -8.86 -2.44 11.48
CA GLN A 61 -10.09 -2.50 12.27
C GLN A 61 -11.30 -1.97 11.48
N LYS A 62 -11.18 -0.84 10.78
CA LYS A 62 -12.23 -0.31 9.91
C LYS A 62 -12.63 -1.32 8.83
N ALA A 63 -11.65 -1.97 8.20
CA ALA A 63 -11.89 -3.00 7.20
C ALA A 63 -12.62 -4.23 7.79
N LEU A 64 -12.25 -4.65 9.01
CA LEU A 64 -12.90 -5.75 9.72
C LEU A 64 -14.36 -5.43 10.07
N ILE A 65 -14.64 -4.25 10.62
CA ILE A 65 -16.00 -3.81 10.94
C ILE A 65 -16.88 -3.84 9.67
N MET A 66 -16.38 -3.29 8.56
CA MET A 66 -17.09 -3.35 7.28
C MET A 66 -17.39 -4.80 6.86
N ALA A 67 -16.43 -5.71 6.97
CA ALA A 67 -16.63 -7.11 6.60
C ALA A 67 -17.68 -7.82 7.48
N VAL A 68 -17.69 -7.55 8.79
CA VAL A 68 -18.67 -8.09 9.73
C VAL A 68 -20.07 -7.57 9.42
N ASP A 69 -20.21 -6.25 9.22
CA ASP A 69 -21.48 -5.62 8.89
C ASP A 69 -22.10 -6.24 7.63
N PHE A 70 -21.29 -6.50 6.59
CA PHE A 70 -21.77 -7.09 5.35
C PHE A 70 -22.21 -8.54 5.47
N ARG A 71 -21.48 -9.36 6.24
CA ARG A 71 -21.85 -10.77 6.47
C ARG A 71 -23.20 -10.89 7.20
N SER A 72 -23.56 -9.90 8.01
CA SER A 72 -24.83 -9.90 8.75
C SER A 72 -26.07 -9.56 7.89
N GLN A 73 -25.89 -8.98 6.70
CA GLN A 73 -26.99 -8.33 5.96
C GLN A 73 -27.47 -9.08 4.70
N THR A 74 -26.69 -9.93 4.01
CA THR A 74 -27.11 -10.50 2.70
C THR A 74 -26.43 -11.83 2.30
N SER A 75 -27.09 -12.62 1.44
CA SER A 75 -26.71 -14.01 1.14
C SER A 75 -25.92 -14.28 -0.16
N HIS A 76 -25.85 -13.36 -1.15
CA HIS A 76 -25.27 -13.73 -2.47
C HIS A 76 -24.40 -12.69 -3.21
N SER A 77 -24.27 -11.43 -2.77
CA SER A 77 -23.43 -10.40 -3.44
C SER A 77 -22.28 -9.85 -2.58
N VAL A 78 -22.01 -10.51 -1.45
CA VAL A 78 -21.17 -10.04 -0.34
C VAL A 78 -19.75 -9.64 -0.77
N GLY A 79 -19.13 -10.40 -1.67
CA GLY A 79 -17.73 -10.18 -2.07
C GLY A 79 -17.52 -8.84 -2.79
N ARG A 80 -18.35 -8.53 -3.79
CA ARG A 80 -18.12 -7.37 -4.66
C ARG A 80 -18.28 -6.04 -3.93
N VAL A 81 -19.30 -5.92 -3.08
CA VAL A 81 -19.56 -4.67 -2.35
C VAL A 81 -18.48 -4.43 -1.28
N LEU A 82 -18.06 -5.48 -0.56
CA LEU A 82 -16.95 -5.39 0.39
C LEU A 82 -15.66 -4.92 -0.29
N ILE A 83 -15.32 -5.51 -1.44
CA ILE A 83 -14.13 -5.14 -2.23
C ILE A 83 -14.18 -3.67 -2.67
N GLN A 84 -15.35 -3.19 -3.12
CA GLN A 84 -15.53 -1.78 -3.48
C GLN A 84 -15.35 -0.85 -2.29
N ARG A 85 -15.95 -1.19 -1.14
CA ARG A 85 -15.78 -0.40 0.10
C ARG A 85 -14.33 -0.38 0.57
N LEU A 86 -13.63 -1.50 0.44
CA LEU A 86 -12.21 -1.58 0.77
C LEU A 86 -11.36 -0.67 -0.13
N ALA A 87 -11.63 -0.68 -1.44
CA ALA A 87 -10.96 0.21 -2.39
C ALA A 87 -11.23 1.69 -2.07
N ILE A 88 -12.47 2.04 -1.69
CA ILE A 88 -12.84 3.40 -1.27
C ILE A 88 -12.13 3.80 0.03
N LEU A 89 -12.05 2.90 1.02
CA LEU A 89 -11.30 3.14 2.26
C LEU A 89 -9.84 3.50 1.96
N VAL A 90 -9.18 2.68 1.14
CA VAL A 90 -7.78 2.90 0.72
C VAL A 90 -7.65 4.22 -0.03
N ALA A 91 -8.56 4.48 -0.97
CA ALA A 91 -8.52 5.69 -1.77
C ALA A 91 -8.67 6.94 -0.90
N ASN A 92 -9.66 6.98 -0.01
CA ASN A 92 -9.91 8.09 0.90
C ASN A 92 -8.75 8.33 1.86
N HIS A 93 -8.16 7.26 2.42
CA HIS A 93 -6.99 7.36 3.29
C HIS A 93 -5.78 7.99 2.57
N MET A 94 -5.60 7.66 1.29
CA MET A 94 -4.42 8.05 0.50
C MET A 94 -4.66 9.24 -0.44
N GLY A 95 -5.57 10.15 -0.10
CA GLY A 95 -5.76 11.41 -0.81
C GLY A 95 -6.96 11.47 -1.76
N GLY A 96 -7.87 10.50 -1.68
CA GLY A 96 -9.12 10.45 -2.44
C GLY A 96 -8.97 9.99 -3.89
N PRO A 97 -10.00 10.23 -4.73
CA PRO A 97 -9.94 9.99 -6.17
C PRO A 97 -8.84 10.79 -6.87
N VAL A 98 -8.22 10.21 -7.90
CA VAL A 98 -7.15 10.85 -8.67
C VAL A 98 -7.70 11.34 -10.01
N VAL A 99 -7.67 12.66 -10.22
CA VAL A 99 -8.05 13.28 -11.51
C VAL A 99 -6.81 13.67 -12.30
N ASP A 100 -5.79 14.21 -11.61
CA ASP A 100 -4.52 14.64 -12.19
C ASP A 100 -3.35 13.86 -11.54
N PRO A 101 -2.75 12.89 -12.25
CA PRO A 101 -1.63 12.12 -11.74
C PRO A 101 -0.40 12.96 -11.36
N GLU A 102 -0.09 14.02 -12.10
CA GLU A 102 1.07 14.88 -11.85
C GLU A 102 0.88 15.69 -10.56
N ASN A 103 -0.33 16.20 -10.34
CA ASN A 103 -0.68 16.86 -9.10
C ASN A 103 -0.55 15.93 -7.88
N VAL A 104 -0.97 14.67 -8.03
CA VAL A 104 -0.85 13.66 -6.96
C VAL A 104 0.61 13.32 -6.69
N LEU A 105 1.46 13.26 -7.73
CA LEU A 105 2.90 13.06 -7.56
C LEU A 105 3.53 14.20 -6.75
N LEU A 106 3.22 15.45 -7.08
CA LEU A 106 3.71 16.61 -6.33
C LEU A 106 3.24 16.61 -4.86
N LYS A 107 1.96 16.31 -4.62
CA LYS A 107 1.41 16.17 -3.26
C LYS A 107 2.09 15.05 -2.48
N TYR A 108 2.33 13.92 -3.13
CA TYR A 108 3.06 12.80 -2.53
C TYR A 108 4.51 13.20 -2.17
N GLN A 109 5.22 13.88 -3.05
CA GLN A 109 6.60 14.34 -2.80
C GLN A 109 6.67 15.29 -1.60
N ASN A 110 5.71 16.21 -1.48
CA ASN A 110 5.62 17.10 -0.32
C ASN A 110 5.32 16.33 0.97
N MET A 111 4.28 15.48 0.96
CA MET A 111 3.87 14.68 2.11
C MET A 111 4.98 13.73 2.57
N SER A 112 5.60 12.99 1.65
CA SER A 112 6.71 12.06 1.95
C SER A 112 7.93 12.79 2.50
N SER A 113 8.27 13.98 1.99
CA SER A 113 9.37 14.78 2.51
C SER A 113 9.10 15.25 3.94
N SER A 114 7.88 15.73 4.22
CA SER A 114 7.47 16.10 5.57
C SER A 114 7.44 14.91 6.54
N LEU A 115 6.89 13.77 6.11
CA LEU A 115 6.83 12.56 6.92
C LEU A 115 8.24 12.06 7.26
N ARG A 116 9.11 11.91 6.26
CA ARG A 116 10.51 11.50 6.44
C ARG A 116 11.28 12.43 7.36
N ALA A 117 11.08 13.76 7.26
CA ALA A 117 11.67 14.73 8.17
C ALA A 117 11.17 14.58 9.61
N SER A 118 9.88 14.32 9.80
CA SER A 118 9.27 14.10 11.12
C SER A 118 9.79 12.84 11.81
N ILE A 119 9.88 11.72 11.09
CA ILE A 119 10.34 10.43 11.64
C ILE A 119 11.85 10.24 11.56
N ARG A 120 12.56 11.16 10.90
CA ARG A 120 14.00 11.11 10.62
C ARG A 120 14.45 9.77 10.01
N SER A 121 13.69 9.25 9.04
CA SER A 121 13.97 7.96 8.39
C SER A 121 13.53 7.98 6.92
N SER A 122 14.20 7.17 6.09
CA SER A 122 13.77 6.87 4.71
C SER A 122 12.73 5.74 4.65
N VAL A 123 12.53 5.04 5.76
CA VAL A 123 11.54 3.98 5.94
C VAL A 123 10.27 4.59 6.53
N MET A 124 9.22 4.68 5.73
CA MET A 124 7.93 5.24 6.10
C MET A 124 6.94 4.12 6.45
N PRO A 125 6.19 4.22 7.57
CA PRO A 125 5.09 3.31 7.84
C PRO A 125 3.97 3.48 6.80
N LEU A 126 3.43 2.36 6.29
CA LEU A 126 2.41 2.34 5.25
C LEU A 126 1.14 3.10 5.64
N GLY A 127 0.68 2.92 6.88
CA GLY A 127 -0.53 3.56 7.42
C GLY A 127 -0.40 5.08 7.53
N ARG A 128 0.82 5.61 7.61
CA ARG A 128 1.08 7.06 7.71
C ARG A 128 1.12 7.80 6.38
N LEU A 129 1.03 7.09 5.25
CA LEU A 129 0.95 7.69 3.92
C LEU A 129 -0.46 8.21 3.66
N THR A 130 -0.69 9.51 3.90
CA THR A 130 -2.00 10.17 3.67
C THR A 130 -2.21 10.60 2.21
N ILE A 131 -1.14 10.60 1.41
CA ILE A 131 -1.19 10.73 -0.04
C ILE A 131 -0.43 9.54 -0.63
N GLY A 132 -1.07 8.76 -1.49
CA GLY A 132 -0.48 7.53 -2.04
C GLY A 132 -0.54 7.46 -3.55
N LEU A 133 0.57 7.04 -4.17
CA LEU A 133 0.65 6.65 -5.57
C LEU A 133 0.03 5.26 -5.78
N ALA A 134 -0.10 4.82 -7.04
CA ALA A 134 -0.64 3.51 -7.39
C ALA A 134 0.03 2.36 -6.60
N ARG A 135 1.37 2.37 -6.49
CA ARG A 135 2.12 1.37 -5.71
C ARG A 135 1.76 1.31 -4.23
N HIS A 136 1.55 2.46 -3.58
CA HIS A 136 1.18 2.53 -2.17
C HIS A 136 -0.26 2.07 -1.94
N ARG A 137 -1.17 2.53 -2.81
CA ARG A 137 -2.59 2.15 -2.75
C ARG A 137 -2.77 0.66 -2.95
N ALA A 138 -2.08 0.08 -3.94
CA ALA A 138 -2.16 -1.35 -4.21
C ALA A 138 -1.55 -2.20 -3.08
N LEU A 139 -0.48 -1.71 -2.43
CA LEU A 139 0.11 -2.35 -1.27
C LEU A 139 -0.85 -2.33 -0.07
N LEU A 140 -1.43 -1.17 0.27
CA LEU A 140 -2.39 -1.06 1.37
C LEU A 140 -3.65 -1.89 1.12
N PHE A 141 -4.18 -1.88 -0.11
CA PHE A 141 -5.29 -2.75 -0.47
C PHE A 141 -4.95 -4.23 -0.24
N LYS A 142 -3.77 -4.69 -0.69
CA LYS A 142 -3.33 -6.08 -0.47
C LYS A 142 -3.24 -6.42 1.01
N VAL A 143 -2.62 -5.55 1.83
CA VAL A 143 -2.51 -5.76 3.28
C VAL A 143 -3.89 -5.90 3.94
N LEU A 144 -4.84 -5.02 3.60
CA LEU A 144 -6.17 -5.09 4.19
C LEU A 144 -6.98 -6.28 3.66
N ALA A 145 -6.83 -6.62 2.38
CA ALA A 145 -7.48 -7.79 1.79
C ALA A 145 -6.96 -9.10 2.41
N ASP A 146 -5.65 -9.20 2.67
CA ASP A 146 -5.03 -10.37 3.31
C ASP A 146 -5.53 -10.55 4.76
N ASN A 147 -5.80 -9.46 5.47
CA ASN A 147 -6.38 -9.49 6.82
C ASN A 147 -7.84 -10.01 6.83
N LEU A 148 -8.55 -9.86 5.71
CA LEU A 148 -9.95 -10.26 5.56
C LEU A 148 -10.11 -11.58 4.79
N ASP A 149 -9.01 -12.26 4.46
CA ASP A 149 -8.97 -13.44 3.60
C ASP A 149 -9.66 -13.23 2.23
N VAL A 150 -9.57 -12.01 1.69
CA VAL A 150 -10.06 -11.70 0.35
C VAL A 150 -9.00 -12.13 -0.68
N PRO A 151 -9.31 -13.09 -1.57
CA PRO A 151 -8.31 -13.63 -2.50
C PRO A 151 -7.92 -12.58 -3.53
N CYS A 152 -6.75 -11.99 -3.38
CA CYS A 152 -6.21 -11.04 -4.34
C CYS A 152 -4.71 -11.24 -4.55
N ARG A 153 -4.22 -10.84 -5.73
CA ARG A 153 -2.79 -10.79 -6.04
C ARG A 153 -2.35 -9.36 -6.28
N LEU A 154 -1.12 -9.03 -5.89
CA LEU A 154 -0.48 -7.74 -6.18
C LEU A 154 0.52 -7.92 -7.31
N VAL A 155 0.31 -7.18 -8.39
CA VAL A 155 1.18 -7.18 -9.57
C VAL A 155 1.80 -5.81 -9.78
N LYS A 156 3.02 -5.78 -10.32
CA LYS A 156 3.82 -4.58 -10.56
C LYS A 156 4.44 -4.59 -11.95
N GLY A 157 4.71 -3.40 -12.46
CA GLY A 157 5.51 -3.17 -13.65
C GLY A 157 4.70 -3.00 -14.92
N ARG A 158 5.41 -2.53 -15.95
CA ARG A 158 4.87 -2.01 -17.22
C ARG A 158 3.94 -2.97 -17.94
N GLN A 159 4.21 -4.27 -17.85
CA GLN A 159 3.39 -5.31 -18.48
C GLN A 159 1.94 -5.35 -17.98
N TYR A 160 1.65 -4.76 -16.81
CA TYR A 160 0.30 -4.69 -16.24
C TYR A 160 -0.30 -3.28 -16.24
N THR A 161 0.54 -2.24 -16.14
CA THR A 161 0.09 -0.88 -15.86
C THR A 161 0.52 0.15 -16.90
N GLY A 162 1.36 -0.23 -17.87
CA GLY A 162 1.99 0.71 -18.79
C GLY A 162 3.11 1.56 -18.17
N SER A 163 3.38 1.43 -16.86
CA SER A 163 4.46 2.16 -16.17
C SER A 163 5.33 1.23 -15.31
N ASP A 164 6.61 1.56 -15.19
CA ASP A 164 7.58 0.77 -14.40
C ASP A 164 7.32 0.85 -12.89
N ASP A 165 6.69 1.94 -12.44
CA ASP A 165 6.32 2.20 -11.04
C ASP A 165 4.86 1.82 -10.71
N GLY A 166 4.09 1.41 -11.71
CA GLY A 166 2.68 1.09 -11.55
C GLY A 166 2.47 -0.25 -10.84
N ALA A 167 1.44 -0.29 -10.00
CA ALA A 167 0.96 -1.51 -9.35
C ALA A 167 -0.57 -1.56 -9.33
N LEU A 168 -1.14 -2.76 -9.34
CA LEU A 168 -2.57 -2.98 -9.15
C LEU A 168 -2.83 -4.31 -8.43
N ASN A 169 -4.03 -4.43 -7.86
CA ASN A 169 -4.53 -5.69 -7.32
C ASN A 169 -5.50 -6.34 -8.31
N ILE A 170 -5.43 -7.66 -8.41
CA ILE A 170 -6.45 -8.46 -9.10
C ILE A 170 -7.13 -9.32 -8.05
N VAL A 171 -8.44 -9.19 -7.94
CA VAL A 171 -9.24 -9.84 -6.90
C VAL A 171 -10.08 -10.94 -7.56
N LYS A 172 -10.09 -12.13 -6.97
CA LYS A 172 -11.00 -13.20 -7.36
C LYS A 172 -12.33 -13.00 -6.65
N LEU A 173 -13.41 -13.00 -7.41
CA LEU A 173 -14.76 -13.10 -6.86
C LEU A 173 -15.14 -14.57 -6.92
N ASN A 174 -15.40 -15.19 -5.77
CA ASN A 174 -16.07 -16.49 -5.73
C ASN A 174 -17.57 -16.21 -5.83
N ASP A 175 -18.04 -15.92 -7.04
CA ASP A 175 -19.47 -15.68 -7.32
C ASP A 175 -20.23 -16.97 -7.66
N GLY A 176 -19.61 -18.14 -7.47
CA GLY A 176 -20.25 -19.44 -7.69
C GLY A 176 -20.65 -19.68 -9.15
N ARG A 177 -20.01 -19.00 -10.10
CA ARG A 177 -20.19 -19.16 -11.54
C ARG A 177 -18.90 -19.57 -12.23
#